data_AF-A0A382PKH2-F1
#
_entry.id   AF-A0A382PKH2-F1
#
_cell.length_a   1.000
_cell.length_b   1.000
_cell.length_c   1.000
_cell.angle_alpha   90.00
_cell.angle_beta   90.00
_cell.angle_gamma   90.00
#
_symmetry.space_group_name_H-M   'P 1'
#
loop_
_entity.id
_entity.type
_entity.pdbx_description
1 polymer ?
#
loop_
_entity_poly.entity_id
_entity_poly.type
_entity_poly.pdbx_seq_one_letter_code
_entity_poly.pdbx_strand_id
1 'polypeptide(L)'
;TVTQSFYTLADNQTGVDCRITQANDPTDDPKWVQVVWDGELELPSGRPAGQAIDVTYSYDENSVMHASFVDVATGNKTAISLSNITPSTEESSKIDDFIVD
;
A
#
# COMPACT_ATOMS: atom_id res chain seq x y z
N THR A 1 -4.74 -14.47 -5.40
CA THR A 1 -3.43 -13.94 -4.99
C THR A 1 -2.64 -13.56 -6.20
N VAL A 2 -2.01 -12.40 -6.19
CA VAL A 2 -1.15 -11.88 -7.25
C VAL A 2 0.17 -11.46 -6.60
N THR A 3 1.29 -11.76 -7.26
CA THR A 3 2.64 -11.41 -6.79
C THR A 3 3.34 -10.61 -7.86
N GLN A 4 3.97 -9.50 -7.45
CA GLN A 4 4.69 -8.60 -8.32
C GLN A 4 5.98 -8.14 -7.66
N SER A 5 7.07 -8.19 -8.42
CA SER A 5 8.40 -7.83 -7.94
C SER A 5 8.66 -6.34 -8.15
N PHE A 6 9.04 -5.66 -7.08
CA PHE A 6 9.44 -4.25 -7.06
C PHE A 6 10.88 -4.13 -6.61
N TYR A 7 11.48 -2.96 -6.84
CA TYR A 7 12.88 -2.71 -6.51
C TYR A 7 13.02 -1.39 -5.74
N THR A 8 13.89 -1.37 -4.73
CA THR A 8 14.25 -0.13 -4.04
C THR A 8 14.92 0.83 -5.02
N LEU A 9 14.57 2.11 -4.95
CA LEU A 9 15.11 3.15 -5.83
C LEU A 9 16.35 3.83 -5.21
N ALA A 10 16.44 3.84 -3.89
CA ALA A 10 17.49 4.53 -3.15
C ALA A 10 18.07 3.66 -2.02
N ASP A 11 19.31 3.98 -1.64
CA ASP A 11 19.95 3.40 -0.47
C ASP A 11 19.29 3.90 0.82
N ASN A 12 19.22 3.03 1.81
CA ASN A 12 18.49 3.21 3.07
C ASN A 12 17.01 3.58 2.91
N GLN A 13 16.34 3.10 1.86
CA GLN A 13 14.90 3.33 1.71
C GLN A 13 14.14 2.63 2.86
N THR A 14 13.48 3.44 3.69
CA THR A 14 12.70 3.01 4.86
C THR A 14 11.21 2.89 4.60
N GLY A 15 10.74 3.31 3.43
CA GLY A 15 9.32 3.33 3.09
C GLY A 15 9.08 3.13 1.60
N VAL A 16 7.96 2.51 1.24
CA VAL A 16 7.45 2.43 -0.13
C VAL A 16 6.00 2.86 -0.13
N ASP A 17 5.70 3.97 -0.78
CA ASP A 17 4.32 4.33 -1.10
C ASP A 17 3.71 3.29 -2.02
N CYS A 18 2.66 2.64 -1.54
CA CYS A 18 1.95 1.63 -2.28
C CYS A 18 0.50 2.10 -2.45
N ARG A 19 0.09 2.26 -3.70
CA ARG A 19 -1.28 2.65 -4.05
C ARG A 19 -1.93 1.53 -4.83
N ILE A 20 -3.05 1.05 -4.30
CA ILE A 20 -3.79 -0.05 -4.87
C ILE A 20 -5.06 0.53 -5.46
N THR A 21 -5.22 0.25 -6.74
CA THR A 21 -6.32 0.76 -7.53
C THR A 21 -7.13 -0.42 -8.08
N GLN A 22 -8.43 -0.20 -8.21
CA GLN A 22 -9.39 -1.14 -8.75
C GLN A 22 -10.20 -0.44 -9.84
N ALA A 23 -10.44 -1.13 -10.94
CA ALA A 23 -11.34 -0.67 -11.99
C ALA A 23 -12.22 -1.83 -12.45
N ASN A 24 -13.44 -1.50 -12.90
CA ASN A 24 -14.32 -2.48 -13.52
C ASN A 24 -13.80 -2.90 -14.91
N ASP A 25 -13.13 -1.98 -15.59
CA ASP A 25 -12.53 -2.18 -16.89
C ASP A 25 -11.00 -2.25 -16.75
N PRO A 26 -10.31 -3.06 -17.58
CA PRO A 26 -8.85 -3.08 -17.61
C PRO A 26 -8.34 -1.74 -18.17
N THR A 27 -7.99 -0.82 -17.29
CA THR A 27 -7.52 0.52 -17.62
C THR A 27 -6.38 0.91 -16.69
N ASP A 28 -5.35 1.53 -17.25
CA ASP A 28 -4.25 2.15 -16.53
C ASP A 28 -4.49 3.66 -16.27
N ASP A 29 -5.57 4.22 -16.82
CA ASP A 29 -5.88 5.63 -16.67
C ASP A 29 -6.32 5.95 -15.23
N PRO A 30 -5.61 6.84 -14.50
CA PRO A 30 -5.93 7.19 -13.11
C PRO A 30 -7.31 7.84 -12.94
N LYS A 31 -7.94 8.30 -14.03
CA LYS A 31 -9.32 8.80 -14.06
C LYS A 31 -10.39 7.72 -13.97
N TRP A 32 -10.05 6.50 -14.37
CA TRP A 32 -10.98 5.37 -14.50
C TRP A 32 -10.69 4.25 -13.50
N VAL A 33 -9.67 4.43 -12.66
CA VAL A 33 -9.35 3.54 -11.54
C VAL A 33 -9.74 4.19 -10.22
N GLN A 34 -10.38 3.42 -9.35
CA GLN A 34 -10.70 3.80 -7.98
C GLN A 34 -9.56 3.37 -7.07
N VAL A 35 -9.05 4.28 -6.25
CA VAL A 35 -8.08 3.92 -5.20
C VAL A 35 -8.82 3.20 -4.10
N VAL A 36 -8.48 1.93 -3.89
CA VAL A 36 -9.02 1.12 -2.79
C VAL A 36 -8.11 1.16 -1.57
N TRP A 37 -6.83 1.46 -1.78
CA TRP A 37 -5.89 1.71 -0.70
C TRP A 37 -4.76 2.62 -1.14
N ASP A 38 -4.36 3.47 -0.23
CA ASP A 38 -3.21 4.34 -0.30
C ASP A 38 -2.53 4.22 1.06
N GLY A 39 -1.25 3.86 1.07
CA GLY A 39 -0.51 3.72 2.30
C GLY A 39 0.97 3.58 2.07
N GLU A 40 1.72 3.99 3.08
CA GLU A 40 3.14 3.78 3.16
C GLU A 40 3.40 2.40 3.75
N LEU A 41 4.19 1.60 3.03
CA LEU A 41 4.74 0.39 3.59
C LEU A 41 6.10 0.69 4.21
N GLU A 42 6.19 0.53 5.52
CA GLU A 42 7.46 0.61 6.23
C GLU A 42 8.38 -0.56 5.84
N LEU A 43 9.55 -0.20 5.32
CA LEU A 43 10.65 -1.11 5.09
C LEU A 43 11.63 -1.02 6.27
N PRO A 44 12.26 -2.14 6.68
CA PRO A 44 13.38 -2.06 7.59
C PRO A 44 14.51 -1.20 7.01
N SER A 45 15.11 -0.36 7.86
CA SER A 45 16.21 0.53 7.51
C SER A 45 17.48 -0.25 7.10
N GLY A 46 18.37 0.39 6.34
CA GLY A 46 19.64 -0.22 5.92
C GLY A 46 19.64 -0.89 4.54
N ARG A 47 18.60 -0.71 3.71
CA ARG A 47 18.49 -1.41 2.41
C ARG A 47 19.23 -0.68 1.28
N PRO A 48 20.11 -1.34 0.51
CA PRO A 48 20.73 -0.74 -0.67
C PRO A 48 19.70 -0.48 -1.80
N ALA A 49 20.04 0.42 -2.71
CA ALA A 49 19.26 0.62 -3.94
C ALA A 49 19.30 -0.64 -4.84
N GLY A 50 18.20 -0.93 -5.54
CA GLY A 50 18.11 -2.04 -6.51
C GLY A 50 17.78 -3.40 -5.90
N GLN A 51 17.33 -3.47 -4.65
CA GLN A 51 17.00 -4.72 -3.99
C GLN A 51 15.58 -5.19 -4.34
N ALA A 52 15.44 -6.47 -4.70
CA ALA A 52 14.17 -7.06 -5.10
C ALA A 52 13.26 -7.34 -3.90
N ILE A 53 12.03 -6.82 -3.98
CA ILE A 53 10.97 -6.99 -3.00
C ILE A 53 9.77 -7.61 -3.73
N ASP A 54 9.41 -8.82 -3.36
CA ASP A 54 8.21 -9.47 -3.87
C ASP A 54 6.99 -9.02 -3.06
N VAL A 55 6.10 -8.31 -3.73
CA VAL A 55 4.86 -7.81 -3.18
C VAL A 55 3.73 -8.72 -3.62
N THR A 56 3.17 -9.45 -2.67
CA THR A 56 2.07 -10.36 -2.88
C THR A 56 0.81 -9.80 -2.25
N TYR A 57 -0.23 -9.60 -3.05
CA TYR A 57 -1.54 -9.20 -2.59
C TYR A 57 -2.62 -10.24 -2.87
N SER A 58 -3.55 -10.41 -1.93
CA SER A 58 -4.65 -11.36 -2.03
C SER A 58 -5.91 -10.80 -1.40
N TYR A 59 -7.05 -11.08 -2.00
CA TYR A 59 -8.35 -10.83 -1.39
C TYR A 59 -8.84 -12.12 -0.72
N ASP A 60 -9.28 -11.99 0.52
CA ASP A 60 -9.90 -13.08 1.29
C ASP A 60 -11.42 -13.12 1.07
N GLU A 61 -12.13 -14.12 1.62
CA GLU A 61 -13.57 -14.34 1.38
C GLU A 61 -14.43 -13.13 1.82
N ASN A 62 -13.92 -12.32 2.74
CA ASN A 62 -14.56 -11.12 3.24
C ASN A 62 -14.26 -9.85 2.41
N SER A 63 -13.66 -10.00 1.22
CA SER A 63 -13.13 -8.88 0.41
C SER A 63 -12.05 -8.05 1.13
N VAL A 64 -11.45 -8.62 2.18
CA VAL A 64 -10.31 -8.01 2.88
C VAL A 64 -9.05 -8.29 2.08
N MET A 65 -8.30 -7.23 1.81
CA MET A 65 -7.04 -7.35 1.11
C MET A 65 -5.90 -7.62 2.09
N HIS A 66 -5.09 -8.62 1.81
CA HIS A 66 -3.85 -8.92 2.51
C HIS A 66 -2.69 -8.61 1.57
N ALA A 67 -1.72 -7.84 2.06
CA ALA A 67 -0.47 -7.58 1.34
C ALA A 67 0.70 -8.18 2.12
N SER A 68 1.63 -8.79 1.42
CA SER A 68 2.83 -9.34 2.00
C SER A 68 4.03 -9.00 1.15
N PHE A 69 5.07 -8.53 1.81
CA PHE A 69 6.27 -7.98 1.24
C PHE A 69 7.40 -8.88 1.67
N VAL A 70 7.96 -9.60 0.70
CA VAL A 70 9.03 -10.55 0.92
C VAL A 70 10.30 -9.97 0.32
N ASP A 71 11.27 -9.71 1.17
CA ASP A 71 12.60 -9.35 0.73
C ASP A 71 13.34 -10.60 0.24
N VAL A 72 13.63 -10.65 -1.06
CA VAL A 72 14.23 -11.85 -1.68
C VAL A 72 15.69 -12.05 -1.26
N ALA A 73 16.39 -10.97 -0.90
CA ALA A 73 17.80 -11.03 -0.54
C ALA A 73 18.03 -11.54 0.90
N THR A 74 17.15 -11.18 1.83
CA THR A 74 17.27 -11.51 3.27
C THR A 74 16.26 -12.55 3.74
N GLY A 75 15.22 -12.84 2.94
CA GLY A 75 14.10 -13.71 3.33
C GLY A 75 13.17 -13.05 4.36
N ASN A 76 13.34 -11.76 4.65
CA ASN A 76 12.53 -11.05 5.62
C ASN A 76 11.12 -10.79 5.04
N LYS A 77 10.08 -11.18 5.78
CA LYS A 77 8.68 -11.04 5.35
C LYS A 77 7.93 -10.09 6.28
N THR A 78 7.39 -9.03 5.69
CA THR A 78 6.44 -8.13 6.35
C THR A 78 5.06 -8.39 5.77
N ALA A 79 4.06 -8.70 6.60
CA ALA A 79 2.69 -8.88 6.16
C ALA A 79 1.80 -7.82 6.81
N ILE A 80 0.96 -7.17 6.01
CA ILE A 80 -0.04 -6.22 6.46
C ILE A 80 -1.41 -6.70 6.00
N SER A 81 -2.42 -6.53 6.86
CA SER A 81 -3.81 -6.84 6.51
C SER A 81 -4.57 -5.52 6.46
N LEU A 82 -5.14 -5.22 5.31
CA LEU A 82 -5.95 -4.02 5.09
C LEU A 82 -7.40 -4.24 5.58
N SER A 83 -7.58 -4.96 6.69
CA SER A 83 -8.88 -5.11 7.35
C SER A 83 -9.30 -3.82 8.06
N ASN A 84 -8.36 -2.90 8.30
CA ASN A 84 -8.57 -1.65 9.02
C ASN A 84 -8.85 -0.45 8.10
N ILE A 85 -9.39 -0.71 6.90
CA ILE A 85 -9.83 0.30 5.93
C ILE A 85 -10.98 1.14 6.49
N THR A 86 -10.67 2.08 7.39
CA THR A 86 -11.24 3.42 7.21
C THR A 86 -10.71 3.91 5.87
N PRO A 87 -11.57 4.29 4.91
CA PRO A 87 -11.09 5.03 3.76
C PRO A 87 -10.28 6.19 4.34
N SER A 88 -8.99 6.22 4.03
CA SER A 88 -8.17 7.41 4.21
C SER A 88 -8.73 8.43 3.23
N THR A 89 -9.88 9.00 3.55
CA THR A 89 -10.08 10.39 3.20
C THR A 89 -8.97 11.09 3.94
N GLU A 90 -8.02 11.65 3.21
CA GLU A 90 -7.30 12.82 3.66
C GLU A 90 -8.32 13.94 3.94
N GLU A 91 -9.12 13.80 5.00
CA GLU A 91 -9.79 14.89 5.70
C GLU A 91 -8.95 15.10 6.94
N SER A 92 -7.74 15.61 6.71
CA SER A 92 -7.03 16.36 7.72
C SER A 92 -7.92 17.53 8.19
N SER A 93 -8.65 17.28 9.26
CA SER A 93 -8.82 18.22 10.37
C SER A 93 -9.44 19.58 10.03
N LYS A 94 -10.76 19.67 9.82
CA LYS A 94 -11.55 20.90 10.07
C LYS A 94 -12.99 20.60 10.50
N ILE A 95 -13.17 19.98 11.66
CA ILE A 95 -14.46 19.99 12.36
C ILE A 95 -14.22 20.67 13.72
N ASP A 96 -14.02 21.98 13.68
CA ASP A 96 -14.12 22.84 14.86
C ASP A 96 -14.49 24.24 14.36
N ASP A 97 -15.77 24.43 14.00
CA ASP A 97 -16.46 25.72 14.14
C ASP A 97 -17.96 25.54 13.82
N PHE A 98 -18.70 24.93 14.74
CA PHE A 98 -20.15 25.15 14.81
C PHE A 98 -20.55 25.28 16.27
N ILE A 99 -20.06 26.36 16.91
CA ILE A 99 -20.71 26.89 18.10
C ILE A 99 -21.81 27.81 17.57
N VAL A 100 -23.04 27.33 17.61
CA VAL A 100 -24.23 28.19 17.49
C VAL A 100 -24.40 28.95 18.80
N ASP A 101 -24.44 30.28 18.68
CA ASP A 101 -24.87 31.23 19.73
C ASP A 101 -26.32 30.96 20.16
#